data_AF-A0AAF0RY83-F1
#
_entry.id   AF-A0AAF0RY83-F1
#
_cell.length_a   1.000
_cell.length_b   1.000
_cell.length_c   1.000
_cell.angle_alpha   90.00
_cell.angle_beta   90.00
_cell.angle_gamma   90.00
#
_symmetry.space_group_name_H-M   'P 1'
#
loop_
_entity.id
_entity.type
_entity.pdbx_description
1 polymer ?
#
loop_
_entity_poly.entity_id
_entity_poly.type
_entity_poly.pdbx_seq_one_letter_code
_entity_poly.pdbx_strand_id
1 'polypeptide(L)'
;MTTRSRARAITVALLTVSASVALTGCTGGSDDTAPSASATPIGTAVRQTCAELLPSSALAVYGTTFEQDTTWTPAKGTPAATIAHQRGRVCRLVATDDPSTTITLAVAHLPEKSLTTLKDALYERGGSVPTYRVEGYYALDDGVGRADAFPDPYWVTTESTLYTEPGGAQPVVDAVRAVLQPSASASPAG
;
A
#
# COMPACT_ATOMS: atom_id res chain seq x y z
N MET A 1 -53.54 -11.37 -12.38
CA MET A 1 -53.49 -12.82 -12.68
C MET A 1 -52.03 -13.12 -13.00
N THR A 2 -51.21 -13.92 -12.31
CA THR A 2 -51.40 -14.99 -11.32
C THR A 2 -50.11 -15.15 -10.49
N THR A 3 -50.29 -15.08 -9.18
CA THR A 3 -49.60 -15.72 -8.04
C THR A 3 -48.70 -16.93 -8.35
N ARG A 4 -47.54 -17.05 -7.68
CA ARG A 4 -47.24 -18.12 -6.70
C ARG A 4 -45.87 -17.99 -6.01
N SER A 5 -45.96 -17.62 -4.73
CA SER A 5 -44.96 -17.82 -3.69
C SER A 5 -44.84 -19.32 -3.36
N ARG A 6 -43.62 -19.80 -3.05
CA ARG A 6 -43.37 -21.13 -2.48
C ARG A 6 -42.48 -21.01 -1.24
N ALA A 7 -43.12 -20.77 -0.10
CA ALA A 7 -42.55 -21.09 1.20
C ALA A 7 -42.49 -22.62 1.34
N ARG A 8 -41.32 -23.17 1.68
CA ARG A 8 -41.17 -24.54 2.16
C ARG A 8 -40.66 -24.47 3.59
N ALA A 9 -41.52 -24.92 4.49
CA ALA A 9 -41.21 -25.27 5.87
C ALA A 9 -40.54 -26.65 5.96
N ILE A 10 -40.24 -27.06 7.20
CA ILE A 10 -39.84 -28.41 7.67
C ILE A 10 -38.29 -28.56 7.60
N THR A 11 -37.51 -28.85 8.66
CA THR A 11 -37.75 -29.62 9.89
C THR A 11 -36.72 -29.23 10.96
N VAL A 12 -37.16 -29.14 12.22
CA VAL A 12 -36.30 -29.08 13.41
C VAL A 12 -35.71 -30.47 13.67
N ALA A 13 -34.40 -30.59 13.83
CA ALA A 13 -33.75 -31.79 14.38
C ALA A 13 -32.95 -31.38 15.63
N LEU A 14 -33.56 -31.64 16.79
CA LEU A 14 -32.89 -31.63 18.09
C LEU A 14 -32.09 -32.93 18.23
N LEU A 15 -30.78 -32.82 18.38
CA LEU A 15 -29.92 -33.91 18.84
C LEU A 15 -29.13 -33.40 20.04
N THR A 16 -29.65 -33.74 21.22
CA THR A 16 -28.98 -33.63 22.51
C THR A 16 -27.98 -34.77 22.64
N VAL A 17 -26.69 -34.45 22.74
CA VAL A 17 -25.69 -35.36 23.30
C VAL A 17 -25.01 -34.64 24.45
N SER A 18 -25.39 -35.06 25.65
CA SER A 18 -24.76 -34.72 26.92
C SER A 18 -23.50 -35.59 27.08
N ALA A 19 -22.33 -34.97 27.16
CA ALA A 19 -21.12 -35.61 27.66
C ALA A 19 -20.42 -34.65 28.62
N SER A 20 -20.70 -34.85 29.91
CA SER A 20 -20.01 -34.17 31.01
C SER A 20 -18.65 -34.83 31.21
N VAL A 21 -17.58 -34.18 30.79
CA VAL A 21 -16.22 -34.50 31.20
C VAL A 21 -15.76 -33.40 32.14
N ALA A 22 -15.85 -33.67 33.44
CA ALA A 22 -15.19 -32.88 34.46
C ALA A 22 -13.71 -33.29 34.49
N LEU A 23 -12.82 -32.44 33.97
CA LEU A 23 -11.42 -32.42 34.40
C LEU A 23 -11.20 -31.19 35.27
N THR A 24 -11.05 -31.48 36.56
CA THR A 24 -10.49 -30.61 37.59
C THR A 24 -9.04 -30.25 37.29
N GLY A 25 -8.73 -28.96 37.46
CA GLY A 25 -7.40 -28.49 37.87
C GLY A 25 -6.47 -28.01 36.77
N CYS A 26 -6.41 -26.69 36.58
CA CYS A 26 -5.21 -25.87 36.83
C CYS A 26 -5.54 -24.40 36.54
N THR A 27 -5.45 -23.58 37.58
CA THR A 27 -5.41 -22.13 37.49
C THR A 27 -4.15 -21.74 36.72
N GLY A 28 -4.32 -21.27 35.49
CA GLY A 28 -3.25 -20.76 34.66
C GLY A 28 -3.83 -19.78 33.67
N GLY A 29 -4.04 -18.54 34.13
CA GLY A 29 -4.20 -17.42 33.23
C GLY A 29 -2.88 -17.25 32.48
N SER A 30 -2.77 -17.87 31.31
CA SER A 30 -1.75 -17.53 30.34
C SER A 30 -2.38 -16.52 29.40
N ASP A 31 -2.22 -15.25 29.76
CA ASP A 31 -2.16 -14.16 28.80
C ASP A 31 -1.01 -14.48 27.84
N ASP A 32 -1.26 -15.33 26.85
CA ASP A 32 -0.34 -15.65 25.77
C ASP A 32 -0.33 -14.49 24.76
N THR A 33 0.04 -13.29 25.25
CA THR A 33 0.62 -12.26 24.40
C THR A 33 2.11 -12.60 24.27
N ALA A 34 2.41 -13.70 23.58
CA ALA A 34 3.76 -13.96 23.15
C ALA A 34 4.23 -12.75 22.31
N PRO A 35 5.37 -12.11 22.63
CA PRO A 35 5.86 -11.02 21.82
C PRO A 35 6.14 -11.55 20.42
N SER A 36 5.34 -11.12 19.44
CA SER A 36 5.60 -11.38 18.03
C SER A 36 6.94 -10.73 17.70
N ALA A 37 7.97 -11.53 17.45
CA ALA A 37 9.25 -11.03 16.98
C ALA A 37 9.00 -10.28 15.66
N SER A 38 9.10 -8.95 15.71
CA SER A 38 9.04 -8.13 14.50
C SER A 38 10.23 -8.51 13.63
N ALA A 39 9.97 -8.91 12.38
CA ALA A 39 11.03 -9.19 11.43
C ALA A 39 11.98 -7.99 11.33
N THR A 40 13.27 -8.26 11.19
CA THR A 40 14.24 -7.19 10.98
C THR A 40 14.03 -6.60 9.57
N PRO A 41 14.05 -5.27 9.42
CA PRO A 41 13.95 -4.65 8.09
C PRO A 41 15.07 -5.14 7.17
N ILE A 42 14.72 -5.52 5.95
CA ILE A 42 15.64 -5.97 4.90
C ILE A 42 15.98 -4.85 3.89
N GLY A 43 15.22 -3.75 3.93
CA GLY A 43 15.40 -2.61 3.04
C GLY A 43 16.56 -1.70 3.45
N THR A 44 17.10 -0.99 2.47
CA THR A 44 18.03 0.11 2.70
C THR A 44 17.25 1.40 2.96
N ALA A 45 17.75 2.24 3.87
CA ALA A 45 17.07 3.49 4.20
C ALA A 45 16.98 4.45 3.00
N VAL A 46 15.78 4.90 2.66
CA VAL A 46 15.54 5.95 1.66
C VAL A 46 15.86 7.31 2.28
N ARG A 47 16.90 7.98 1.77
CA ARG A 47 17.44 9.21 2.37
C ARG A 47 16.73 10.47 1.91
N GLN A 48 16.15 10.44 0.72
CA GLN A 48 15.41 11.55 0.16
C GLN A 48 14.24 11.95 1.07
N THR A 49 14.04 13.25 1.18
CA THR A 49 12.90 13.87 1.86
C THR A 49 11.65 13.75 1.00
N CYS A 50 10.48 13.99 1.61
CA CYS A 50 9.23 14.02 0.86
C CYS A 50 9.22 15.12 -0.21
N ALA A 51 9.78 16.29 0.09
CA ALA A 51 9.88 17.40 -0.84
C ALA A 51 10.84 17.12 -2.01
N GLU A 52 11.91 16.36 -1.78
CA GLU A 52 12.81 15.91 -2.85
C GLU A 52 12.13 14.87 -3.74
N LEU A 53 11.46 13.86 -3.16
CA LEU A 53 10.80 12.80 -3.92
C LEU A 53 9.59 13.29 -4.72
N LEU A 54 8.82 14.20 -4.14
CA LEU A 54 7.60 14.71 -4.76
C LEU A 54 7.51 16.23 -4.57
N PRO A 55 8.20 17.00 -5.41
CA PRO A 55 8.10 18.45 -5.41
C PRO A 55 6.66 18.89 -5.66
N SER A 56 6.21 19.96 -5.00
CA SER A 56 4.84 20.47 -5.13
C SER A 56 4.47 20.86 -6.58
N SER A 57 5.45 21.22 -7.41
CA SER A 57 5.24 21.49 -8.83
C SER A 57 4.71 20.28 -9.61
N ALA A 58 5.03 19.05 -9.20
CA ALA A 58 4.51 17.84 -9.81
C ALA A 58 3.00 17.64 -9.55
N LEU A 59 2.46 18.31 -8.53
CA LEU A 59 1.06 18.20 -8.11
C LEU A 59 0.16 19.29 -8.70
N ALA A 60 0.76 20.29 -9.37
CA ALA A 60 0.01 21.39 -9.99
C ALA A 60 -1.04 20.91 -11.00
N VAL A 61 -0.83 19.73 -11.59
CA VAL A 61 -1.77 19.08 -12.51
C VAL A 61 -3.15 18.81 -11.88
N TYR A 62 -3.22 18.67 -10.55
CA TYR A 62 -4.47 18.43 -9.83
C TYR A 62 -5.25 19.72 -9.52
N GLY A 63 -4.74 20.89 -9.91
CA GLY A 63 -5.45 22.16 -9.78
C GLY A 63 -5.57 22.70 -8.34
N THR A 64 -4.94 22.04 -7.37
CA THR A 64 -4.89 22.47 -5.96
C THR A 64 -3.47 22.40 -5.42
N THR A 65 -3.24 23.11 -4.32
CA THR A 65 -1.99 23.04 -3.55
C THR A 65 -2.08 21.96 -2.49
N PHE A 66 -0.95 21.30 -2.24
CA PHE A 66 -0.85 20.27 -1.22
C PHE A 66 0.22 20.64 -0.19
N GLU A 67 -0.07 20.33 1.06
CA GLU A 67 0.86 20.44 2.17
C GLU A 67 1.14 19.07 2.78
N GLN A 68 2.34 18.88 3.31
CA GLN A 68 2.70 17.63 3.96
C GLN A 68 2.06 17.53 5.35
N ASP A 69 1.31 16.45 5.57
CA ASP A 69 0.89 16.05 6.90
C ASP A 69 2.02 15.28 7.58
N THR A 70 2.68 15.95 8.53
CA THR A 70 3.80 15.40 9.31
C THR A 70 3.35 14.62 10.55
N THR A 71 2.05 14.63 10.85
CA THR A 71 1.46 13.94 12.01
C THR A 71 0.83 12.60 11.63
N TRP A 72 0.52 12.41 10.36
CA TRP A 72 -0.05 11.17 9.85
C TRP A 72 0.90 9.99 9.97
N THR A 73 0.32 8.82 10.26
CA THR A 73 1.01 7.53 10.25
C THR A 73 0.22 6.52 9.42
N PRO A 74 0.89 5.63 8.67
CA PRO A 74 0.21 4.65 7.85
C PRO A 74 -0.52 3.62 8.70
N ALA A 75 -1.76 3.29 8.31
CA ALA A 75 -2.52 2.23 8.95
C ALA A 75 -1.84 0.87 8.77
N LYS A 76 -1.92 0.01 9.79
CA LYS A 76 -1.36 -1.36 9.73
C LYS A 76 -1.95 -2.13 8.54
N GLY A 77 -1.12 -2.96 7.90
CA GLY A 77 -1.52 -3.76 6.74
C GLY A 77 -1.54 -3.02 5.40
N THR A 78 -1.30 -1.71 5.38
CA THR A 78 -1.17 -0.94 4.13
C THR A 78 0.20 -1.13 3.48
N PRO A 79 0.32 -0.92 2.15
CA PRO A 79 1.61 -0.82 1.47
C PRO A 79 2.53 0.21 2.13
N ALA A 80 2.00 1.38 2.49
CA ALA A 80 2.75 2.44 3.17
C ALA A 80 3.32 1.99 4.54
N ALA A 81 2.56 1.23 5.34
CA ALA A 81 3.06 0.68 6.61
C ALA A 81 4.16 -0.36 6.38
N THR A 82 4.02 -1.19 5.34
CA THR A 82 5.05 -2.17 4.94
C THR A 82 6.35 -1.45 4.56
N ILE A 83 6.25 -0.41 3.73
CA ILE A 83 7.39 0.40 3.30
C ILE A 83 8.04 1.13 4.47
N ALA A 84 7.26 1.72 5.38
CA ALA A 84 7.78 2.36 6.59
C ALA A 84 8.58 1.37 7.45
N HIS A 85 8.06 0.15 7.63
CA HIS A 85 8.77 -0.91 8.35
C HIS A 85 10.09 -1.29 7.66
N GLN A 86 10.13 -1.28 6.32
CA GLN A 86 11.34 -1.53 5.53
C GLN A 86 12.30 -0.33 5.45
N ARG A 87 12.20 0.64 6.37
CA ARG A 87 13.02 1.86 6.42
C ARG A 87 12.85 2.75 5.18
N GLY A 88 11.73 2.61 4.50
CA GLY A 88 11.35 3.45 3.38
C GLY A 88 10.90 4.84 3.81
N ARG A 89 10.69 5.70 2.82
CA ARG A 89 10.15 7.05 3.00
C ARG A 89 8.65 7.01 2.73
N VAL A 90 7.85 7.51 3.66
CA VAL A 90 6.40 7.66 3.49
C VAL A 90 6.02 9.12 3.68
N CYS A 91 5.17 9.61 2.79
CA CYS A 91 4.74 10.98 2.69
C CYS A 91 3.22 11.01 2.52
N ARG A 92 2.54 11.79 3.35
CA ARG A 92 1.13 12.10 3.23
C ARG A 92 1.04 13.57 2.86
N LEU A 93 0.40 13.85 1.74
CA LEU A 93 0.11 15.19 1.27
C LEU A 93 -1.39 15.41 1.30
N VAL A 94 -1.82 16.56 1.77
CA VAL A 94 -3.24 16.92 1.98
C VAL A 94 -3.52 18.18 1.17
N ALA A 95 -4.61 18.19 0.41
CA ALA A 95 -5.01 19.37 -0.33
C ALA A 95 -5.39 20.49 0.64
N THR A 96 -4.99 21.73 0.34
CA THR A 96 -5.18 22.88 1.23
C THR A 96 -6.62 23.40 1.23
N ASP A 97 -7.38 23.11 0.17
CA ASP A 97 -8.77 23.52 0.00
C ASP A 97 -9.78 22.42 0.41
N ASP A 98 -9.36 21.16 0.39
CA ASP A 98 -10.15 20.02 0.86
C ASP A 98 -9.27 18.99 1.59
N PRO A 99 -9.31 18.94 2.94
CA PRO A 99 -8.46 18.03 3.71
C PRO A 99 -8.82 16.55 3.56
N SER A 100 -9.96 16.22 2.93
CA SER A 100 -10.30 14.83 2.59
C SER A 100 -9.56 14.33 1.35
N THR A 101 -9.12 15.25 0.48
CA THR A 101 -8.32 14.95 -0.70
C THR A 101 -6.85 14.82 -0.33
N THR A 102 -6.31 13.62 -0.53
CA THR A 102 -4.95 13.30 -0.10
C THR A 102 -4.19 12.50 -1.14
N ILE A 103 -2.87 12.65 -1.13
CA ILE A 103 -1.93 11.83 -1.87
C ILE A 103 -1.00 11.17 -0.86
N THR A 104 -1.03 9.85 -0.79
CA THR A 104 -0.04 9.08 -0.06
C THR A 104 1.03 8.63 -1.05
N LEU A 105 2.30 8.85 -0.72
CA LEU A 105 3.46 8.34 -1.46
C LEU A 105 4.31 7.53 -0.49
N ALA A 106 4.73 6.34 -0.89
CA ALA A 106 5.70 5.55 -0.16
C ALA A 106 6.74 4.96 -1.10
N VAL A 107 8.01 5.01 -0.69
CA VAL A 107 9.16 4.52 -1.46
C VAL A 107 10.01 3.62 -0.56
N ALA A 108 10.29 2.39 -1.01
CA ALA A 108 11.24 1.49 -0.38
C ALA A 108 12.39 1.18 -1.34
N HIS A 109 13.61 1.05 -0.80
CA HIS A 109 14.75 0.45 -1.47
C HIS A 109 14.89 -0.99 -0.95
N LEU A 110 14.60 -1.97 -1.80
CA LEU A 110 14.52 -3.37 -1.40
C LEU A 110 15.51 -4.24 -2.18
N PRO A 111 15.95 -5.38 -1.60
CA PRO A 111 16.70 -6.38 -2.34
C PRO A 111 15.89 -6.91 -3.53
N GLU A 112 16.57 -7.21 -4.65
CA GLU A 112 15.97 -7.67 -5.90
C GLU A 112 14.96 -8.80 -5.70
N LYS A 113 15.31 -9.85 -4.95
CA LYS A 113 14.40 -10.98 -4.66
C LYS A 113 13.05 -10.53 -4.07
N SER A 114 13.07 -9.49 -3.24
CA SER A 114 11.85 -8.95 -2.64
C SER A 114 11.03 -8.18 -3.66
N LEU A 115 11.68 -7.41 -4.55
CA LEU A 115 11.02 -6.72 -5.65
C LEU A 115 10.39 -7.70 -6.63
N THR A 116 11.09 -8.77 -7.02
CA THR A 116 10.54 -9.83 -7.88
C THR A 116 9.31 -10.47 -7.25
N THR A 117 9.37 -10.83 -5.96
CA THR A 117 8.21 -11.41 -5.26
C THR A 117 7.02 -10.45 -5.24
N LEU A 118 7.25 -9.14 -5.06
CA LEU A 118 6.21 -8.12 -5.10
C LEU A 118 5.62 -7.94 -6.50
N LYS A 119 6.48 -7.88 -7.53
CA LYS A 119 6.11 -7.78 -8.94
C LYS A 119 5.25 -8.98 -9.37
N ASP A 120 5.67 -10.20 -9.05
CA ASP A 120 4.93 -11.43 -9.35
C ASP A 120 3.54 -11.41 -8.69
N ALA A 121 3.47 -11.05 -7.41
CA ALA A 121 2.19 -10.95 -6.69
C ALA A 121 1.26 -9.87 -7.25
N LEU A 122 1.79 -8.77 -7.78
CA LEU A 122 1.02 -7.74 -8.46
C LEU A 122 0.59 -8.18 -9.86
N TYR A 123 1.46 -8.86 -10.59
CA TYR A 123 1.17 -9.45 -11.89
C TYR A 123 0.01 -10.43 -11.82
N GLU A 124 -0.01 -11.32 -10.83
CA GLU A 124 -1.11 -12.27 -10.60
C GLU A 124 -2.45 -11.58 -10.34
N ARG A 125 -2.45 -10.37 -9.76
CA ARG A 125 -3.65 -9.55 -9.58
C ARG A 125 -4.06 -8.78 -10.83
N GLY A 126 -3.19 -8.68 -11.83
CA GLY A 126 -3.40 -7.93 -13.06
C GLY A 126 -3.13 -6.43 -12.92
N GLY A 127 -3.66 -5.65 -13.86
CA GLY A 127 -3.55 -4.19 -13.84
C GLY A 127 -2.17 -3.65 -14.22
N SER A 128 -1.39 -4.38 -15.04
CA SER A 128 -0.12 -3.88 -15.57
C SER A 128 -0.30 -2.57 -16.34
N VAL A 129 0.57 -1.59 -16.07
CA VAL A 129 0.50 -0.23 -16.63
C VAL A 129 1.76 0.07 -17.45
N PRO A 130 1.68 0.00 -18.79
CA PRO A 130 2.84 0.31 -19.65
C PRO A 130 3.27 1.79 -19.60
N THR A 131 2.37 2.69 -19.22
CA THR A 131 2.61 4.14 -19.32
C THR A 131 3.56 4.68 -18.24
N TYR A 132 3.84 3.92 -17.17
CA TYR A 132 4.78 4.32 -16.12
C TYR A 132 6.25 4.26 -16.53
N ARG A 133 6.58 3.78 -17.74
CA ARG A 133 7.95 3.68 -18.30
C ARG A 133 8.94 2.84 -17.47
N VAL A 134 8.44 2.18 -16.45
CA VAL A 134 9.03 1.09 -15.67
C VAL A 134 7.93 0.06 -15.49
N GLU A 135 8.28 -1.12 -15.01
CA GLU A 135 7.27 -2.08 -14.60
C GLU A 135 6.38 -1.45 -13.52
N GLY A 136 5.07 -1.54 -13.72
CA GLY A 136 4.10 -0.88 -12.86
C GLY A 136 2.73 -1.51 -12.98
N TYR A 137 1.96 -1.29 -11.92
CA TYR A 137 0.65 -1.90 -11.71
C TYR A 137 -0.29 -0.86 -11.12
N TYR A 138 -1.58 -1.01 -11.39
CA TYR A 138 -2.60 -0.13 -10.87
C TYR A 138 -3.81 -0.93 -10.39
N ALA A 139 -4.37 -0.50 -9.27
CA ALA A 139 -5.61 -1.00 -8.72
C ALA A 139 -6.51 0.16 -8.31
N LEU A 140 -7.82 -0.01 -8.46
CA LEU A 140 -8.83 0.92 -7.95
C LEU A 140 -9.69 0.16 -6.95
N ASP A 141 -9.71 0.61 -5.71
CA ASP A 141 -10.46 -0.01 -4.61
C ASP A 141 -11.23 1.07 -3.85
N ASP A 142 -12.54 0.91 -3.73
CA ASP A 142 -13.44 1.88 -3.07
C ASP A 142 -13.21 3.36 -3.50
N GLY A 143 -12.92 3.58 -4.79
CA GLY A 143 -12.67 4.91 -5.35
C GLY A 143 -11.29 5.49 -5.06
N VAL A 144 -10.39 4.73 -4.43
CA VAL A 144 -8.98 5.10 -4.21
C VAL A 144 -8.12 4.33 -5.21
N GLY A 145 -7.49 5.05 -6.13
CA GLY A 145 -6.50 4.45 -7.02
C GLY A 145 -5.17 4.28 -6.31
N ARG A 146 -4.56 3.10 -6.48
CA ARG A 146 -3.18 2.81 -6.10
C ARG A 146 -2.36 2.55 -7.36
N ALA A 147 -1.23 3.22 -7.48
CA ALA A 147 -0.20 2.92 -8.47
C ALA A 147 1.03 2.36 -7.77
N ASP A 148 1.49 1.20 -8.22
CA ASP A 148 2.76 0.59 -7.85
C ASP A 148 3.72 0.72 -9.05
N ALA A 149 4.94 1.20 -8.83
CA ALA A 149 5.96 1.35 -9.87
C ALA A 149 7.33 0.88 -9.35
N PHE A 150 8.12 0.27 -10.23
CA PHE A 150 9.37 -0.38 -9.87
C PHE A 150 10.58 0.19 -10.65
N PRO A 151 11.00 1.43 -10.38
CA PRO A 151 12.30 1.91 -10.81
C PRO A 151 13.38 1.22 -9.97
N ASP A 152 14.01 0.17 -10.48
CA ASP A 152 14.98 -0.63 -9.71
C ASP A 152 16.08 0.27 -9.09
N PRO A 153 16.51 0.02 -7.84
CA PRO A 153 16.07 -1.04 -6.91
C PRO A 153 14.92 -0.60 -5.96
N TYR A 154 14.00 0.23 -6.43
CA TYR A 154 12.93 0.79 -5.62
C TYR A 154 11.55 0.20 -5.92
N TRP A 155 10.73 0.15 -4.88
CA TRP A 155 9.28 0.05 -4.97
C TRP A 155 8.66 1.38 -4.58
N VAL A 156 7.91 1.98 -5.50
CA VAL A 156 7.14 3.21 -5.31
C VAL A 156 5.66 2.82 -5.29
N THR A 157 4.93 3.22 -4.26
CA THR A 157 3.46 3.15 -4.24
C THR A 157 2.89 4.55 -4.00
N THR A 158 1.85 4.91 -4.73
CA THR A 158 1.08 6.12 -4.47
C THR A 158 -0.41 5.87 -4.52
N GLU A 159 -1.15 6.46 -3.59
CA GLU A 159 -2.59 6.26 -3.42
C GLU A 159 -3.31 7.61 -3.33
N SER A 160 -4.43 7.75 -4.04
CA SER A 160 -5.31 8.93 -3.97
C SER A 160 -6.68 8.66 -4.60
N THR A 161 -7.71 9.37 -4.13
CA THR A 161 -9.01 9.46 -4.80
C THR A 161 -8.93 10.23 -6.13
N LEU A 162 -7.86 11.00 -6.35
CA LEU A 162 -7.58 11.68 -7.62
C LEU A 162 -7.15 10.70 -8.73
N TYR A 163 -6.75 9.49 -8.37
CA TYR A 163 -6.26 8.49 -9.31
C TYR A 163 -7.40 7.59 -9.76
N THR A 164 -8.36 8.12 -10.53
CA THR A 164 -9.49 7.32 -11.03
C THR A 164 -9.10 6.34 -12.14
N GLU A 165 -7.92 6.53 -12.72
CA GLU A 165 -7.30 5.67 -13.72
C GLU A 165 -5.76 5.74 -13.61
N PRO A 166 -5.00 4.81 -14.24
CA PRO A 166 -3.54 4.80 -14.14
C PRO A 166 -2.86 6.13 -14.50
N GLY A 167 -3.40 6.84 -15.50
CA GLY A 167 -2.90 8.14 -15.95
C GLY A 167 -2.97 9.22 -14.87
N GLY A 168 -3.93 9.14 -13.94
CA GLY A 168 -4.07 10.08 -12.84
C GLY A 168 -2.91 10.02 -11.85
N ALA A 169 -2.29 8.86 -11.67
CA ALA A 169 -1.12 8.68 -10.79
C ALA A 169 0.22 8.95 -11.50
N GLN A 170 0.22 8.97 -12.84
CA GLN A 170 1.44 9.07 -13.64
C GLN A 170 2.32 10.29 -13.32
N PRO A 171 1.77 11.51 -13.10
CA PRO A 171 2.59 12.67 -12.73
C PRO A 171 3.42 12.45 -11.46
N VAL A 172 2.84 11.79 -10.46
CA VAL A 172 3.52 11.46 -9.20
C VAL A 172 4.57 10.37 -9.41
N VAL A 173 4.22 9.30 -10.14
CA VAL A 173 5.17 8.23 -10.47
C VAL A 173 6.38 8.78 -11.24
N ASP A 174 6.14 9.66 -12.21
CA ASP A 174 7.19 10.26 -13.03
C ASP A 174 8.12 11.20 -12.24
N ALA A 175 7.56 12.03 -11.36
CA ALA A 175 8.34 12.91 -10.49
C ALA A 175 9.27 12.12 -9.57
N VAL A 176 8.74 11.09 -8.91
CA VAL A 176 9.51 10.25 -7.98
C VAL A 176 10.61 9.49 -8.74
N ARG A 177 10.29 8.92 -9.90
CA ARG A 177 11.27 8.21 -10.73
C ARG A 177 12.43 9.10 -11.12
N ALA A 178 12.17 10.35 -11.53
CA ALA A 178 13.23 11.29 -11.91
C ALA A 178 14.23 11.55 -10.78
N VAL A 179 13.78 11.52 -9.52
CA VAL A 179 14.62 11.72 -8.33
C VAL A 179 15.39 10.46 -7.96
N LEU A 180 14.82 9.29 -8.19
CA LEU A 180 15.40 7.99 -7.84
C LEU A 180 16.40 7.46 -8.87
N GLN A 181 16.42 8.02 -10.10
CA GLN A 181 17.41 7.60 -11.09
C GLN A 181 18.83 7.89 -10.57
N PRO A 182 19.78 6.95 -10.70
CA PRO A 182 21.18 7.25 -10.46
C PRO A 182 21.57 8.43 -11.34
N SER A 183 22.10 9.51 -10.75
CA SER A 183 22.62 10.64 -11.51
C SER A 183 23.64 10.11 -12.53
N ALA A 184 23.28 10.12 -13.81
CA ALA A 184 24.19 9.83 -14.91
C ALA A 184 25.19 10.99 -15.08
N SER A 185 26.02 11.21 -14.06
CA SER A 185 26.98 12.31 -13.99
C SER A 185 28.15 11.92 -13.09
N ALA A 186 28.83 10.85 -13.47
CA ALA A 186 30.24 10.69 -13.22
C ALA A 186 30.85 10.10 -14.50
N SER A 187 31.06 10.95 -15.52
CA SER A 187 32.02 10.61 -16.56
C SER A 187 33.36 10.37 -15.85
N PRO A 188 34.01 9.20 -16.02
CA PRO A 188 35.41 9.09 -15.63
C PRO A 188 36.18 10.08 -16.52
N ALA A 189 36.96 10.96 -15.88
CA ALA A 189 37.97 11.71 -16.61
C ALA A 189 38.92 10.69 -17.23
N GLY A 190 38.92 10.63 -18.57
CA GLY A 190 39.96 10.00 -19.37
C GLY A 190 41.09 10.99 -19.63
#